data_AF-A0A0R0DBA9-F1
#
_entry.id   AF-A0A0R0DBA9-F1
#
_cell.length_a   1.000
_cell.length_b   1.000
_cell.length_c   1.000
_cell.angle_alpha   90.00
_cell.angle_beta   90.00
_cell.angle_gamma   90.00
#
_symmetry.space_group_name_H-M   'P 1'
#
loop_
_entity.id
_entity.type
_entity.pdbx_description
1 polymer ?
#
loop_
_entity_poly.entity_id
_entity_poly.type
_entity_poly.pdbx_seq_one_letter_code
_entity_poly.pdbx_strand_id
1 'polypeptide(L)'
;MMTNFVSHTSPLDALTHALGEQLSKGKNKLEQDFREAYPILEEHIARKMRKKVLVDQFNAAYKHELNLIQFRKLLKEERARRHAEGDAARCQSCGHLLVEAEEQTAFGAAEEDA
;
A
#
# COMPACT_ATOMS: atom_id res chain seq x y z
N MET A 1 38.70 -10.65 -30.18
CA MET A 1 37.48 -10.13 -29.54
C MET A 1 37.79 -9.95 -28.06
N MET A 2 38.01 -8.71 -27.60
CA MET A 2 38.29 -8.43 -26.18
C MET A 2 37.10 -7.65 -25.60
N THR A 3 36.39 -8.26 -24.66
CA THR A 3 35.33 -7.62 -23.88
C THR A 3 35.94 -6.92 -22.67
N ASN A 4 36.16 -5.61 -22.77
CA ASN A 4 36.39 -4.76 -21.61
C ASN A 4 35.03 -4.39 -21.00
N PHE A 5 34.62 -5.08 -19.94
CA PHE A 5 33.57 -4.59 -19.05
C PHE A 5 34.20 -3.56 -18.11
N VAL A 6 34.13 -2.29 -18.50
CA VAL A 6 34.36 -1.21 -17.55
C VAL A 6 33.07 -1.00 -16.78
N SER A 7 32.98 -1.60 -15.60
CA SER A 7 31.97 -1.26 -14.60
C SER A 7 32.29 0.13 -14.04
N HIS A 8 31.92 1.18 -14.77
CA HIS A 8 31.84 2.52 -14.20
C HIS A 8 30.58 2.60 -13.32
N THR A 9 30.60 1.96 -12.16
CA THR A 9 29.73 2.42 -11.06
C THR A 9 30.42 3.65 -10.51
N SER A 10 29.93 4.84 -10.88
CA SER A 10 30.41 6.08 -10.30
C SER A 10 30.36 5.97 -8.77
N PRO A 11 31.31 6.56 -8.01
CA PRO A 11 31.18 6.68 -6.56
C PRO A 11 29.82 7.26 -6.13
N LEU A 12 29.22 8.10 -6.99
CA LEU A 12 27.86 8.62 -6.82
C LEU A 12 26.77 7.55 -7.01
N ASP A 13 26.92 6.64 -7.98
CA ASP A 13 25.98 5.54 -8.20
C ASP A 13 26.06 4.53 -7.07
N ALA A 14 27.28 4.21 -6.61
CA ALA A 14 27.50 3.35 -5.46
C ALA A 14 26.91 3.95 -4.18
N LEU A 15 27.05 5.27 -3.99
CA LEU A 15 26.45 5.98 -2.87
C LEU A 15 24.92 6.01 -2.96
N THR A 16 24.36 6.26 -4.14
CA THR A 16 22.90 6.26 -4.36
C THR A 16 22.30 4.89 -4.07
N HIS A 17 22.98 3.82 -4.53
CA HIS A 17 22.59 2.45 -4.25
C HIS A 17 22.69 2.12 -2.76
N ALA A 18 23.80 2.48 -2.10
CA ALA A 18 24.00 2.21 -0.67
C ALA A 18 22.99 2.98 0.21
N LEU A 19 22.66 4.22 -0.13
CA LEU A 19 21.64 5.00 0.58
C LEU A 19 20.23 4.44 0.33
N GLY A 20 19.92 3.99 -0.89
CA GLY A 20 18.69 3.27 -1.21
C GLY A 20 18.55 1.95 -0.43
N GLU A 21 19.63 1.19 -0.29
CA GLU A 21 19.70 -0.03 0.52
C GLU A 21 19.54 0.24 2.03
N GLN A 22 20.11 1.34 2.54
CA GLN A 22 19.95 1.73 3.95
C GLN A 22 18.52 2.19 4.27
N LEU A 23 17.87 2.89 3.33
CA LEU A 23 16.47 3.27 3.47
C LEU A 23 15.51 2.06 3.38
N SER A 24 15.93 0.96 2.76
CA SER A 24 15.08 -0.23 2.49
C SER A 24 15.25 -1.39 3.48
N LYS A 25 16.24 -1.34 4.39
CA LYS A 25 16.48 -2.38 5.42
C LYS A 25 15.36 -2.40 6.47
N GLY A 26 14.32 -3.19 6.20
CA GLY A 26 13.39 -3.74 7.20
C GLY A 26 12.00 -3.12 7.20
N LYS A 27 11.85 -1.84 7.54
CA LYS A 27 10.53 -1.19 7.64
C LYS A 27 9.98 -0.73 6.28
N ASN A 28 10.85 -0.26 5.41
CA ASN A 28 10.44 0.36 4.15
C ASN A 28 10.10 -0.69 3.08
N LYS A 29 10.75 -1.87 3.07
CA LYS A 29 10.40 -2.94 2.12
C LYS A 29 8.97 -3.45 2.32
N LEU A 30 8.57 -3.68 3.56
CA LEU A 30 7.20 -4.06 3.88
C LEU A 30 6.18 -3.01 3.44
N GLU A 31 6.44 -1.74 3.78
CA GLU A 31 5.56 -0.63 3.38
C GLU A 31 5.53 -0.45 1.86
N GLN A 32 6.67 -0.60 1.17
CA GLN A 32 6.77 -0.52 -0.28
C GLN A 32 5.99 -1.65 -0.95
N ASP A 33 6.22 -2.89 -0.54
CA ASP A 33 5.51 -4.08 -1.03
C ASP A 33 3.99 -3.91 -0.77
N PHE A 34 3.60 -3.37 0.39
CA PHE A 34 2.21 -3.06 0.72
C PHE A 34 1.62 -1.96 -0.17
N ARG A 35 2.36 -0.86 -0.42
CA ARG A 35 1.94 0.24 -1.31
C ARG A 35 1.73 -0.23 -2.75
N GLU A 36 2.58 -1.13 -3.20
CA GLU A 36 2.46 -1.77 -4.52
C GLU A 36 1.20 -2.62 -4.60
N ALA A 37 0.95 -3.47 -3.59
CA ALA A 37 -0.23 -4.34 -3.53
C ALA A 37 -1.55 -3.59 -3.25
N TYR A 38 -1.48 -2.38 -2.72
CA TYR A 38 -2.63 -1.64 -2.17
C TYR A 38 -3.85 -1.53 -3.11
N PRO A 39 -3.72 -1.19 -4.41
CA PRO A 39 -4.89 -1.08 -5.29
C PRO A 39 -5.67 -2.40 -5.42
N ILE A 40 -4.95 -3.53 -5.48
CA ILE A 40 -5.53 -4.87 -5.58
C ILE A 40 -6.18 -5.26 -4.24
N LEU A 41 -5.51 -4.96 -3.12
CA LEU A 41 -6.06 -5.19 -1.78
C LEU A 41 -7.37 -4.42 -1.59
N GLU A 42 -7.42 -3.14 -1.92
CA GLU A 42 -8.63 -2.33 -1.81
C GLU A 42 -9.77 -2.83 -2.69
N GLU A 43 -9.48 -3.24 -3.92
CA GLU A 43 -10.49 -3.78 -4.82
C GLU A 43 -11.16 -5.02 -4.21
N HIS A 44 -10.36 -5.95 -3.68
CA HIS A 44 -10.90 -7.16 -3.06
C HIS A 44 -11.60 -6.88 -1.72
N ILE A 45 -11.15 -5.89 -0.96
CA ILE A 45 -11.85 -5.42 0.25
C ILE A 45 -13.23 -4.87 -0.12
N ALA A 46 -13.31 -4.01 -1.13
CA ALA A 46 -14.59 -3.45 -1.60
C ALA A 46 -15.55 -4.53 -2.12
N ARG A 47 -15.02 -5.64 -2.65
CA ARG A 47 -15.78 -6.85 -3.00
C ARG A 47 -16.12 -7.75 -1.81
N LYS A 48 -15.94 -7.25 -0.57
CA LYS A 48 -16.25 -7.92 0.70
C LYS A 48 -15.40 -9.17 0.97
N MET A 49 -14.18 -9.26 0.42
CA MET A 49 -13.26 -10.35 0.77
C MET A 49 -12.79 -10.21 2.23
N ARG A 50 -12.71 -11.33 2.95
CA ARG A 50 -12.27 -11.34 4.36
C ARG A 50 -10.81 -10.87 4.46
N LYS A 51 -10.56 -9.86 5.29
CA LYS A 51 -9.21 -9.30 5.55
C LYS A 51 -8.16 -10.36 5.90
N LYS A 52 -8.54 -11.43 6.63
CA LYS A 52 -7.64 -12.56 6.93
C LYS A 52 -7.09 -13.26 5.68
N VAL A 53 -7.95 -13.50 4.68
CA VAL A 53 -7.54 -14.14 3.42
C VAL A 53 -6.56 -13.24 2.67
N LEU A 54 -6.80 -11.93 2.67
CA LEU A 54 -5.90 -10.97 2.05
C LEU A 54 -4.53 -10.93 2.72
N VAL A 55 -4.48 -11.02 4.06
CA VAL A 55 -3.20 -11.10 4.81
C VAL A 55 -2.46 -12.37 4.44
N ASP A 56 -3.14 -13.52 4.47
CA ASP A 56 -2.52 -14.82 4.19
C ASP A 56 -1.96 -14.85 2.74
N GLN A 57 -2.68 -14.28 1.77
CA GLN A 57 -2.22 -14.18 0.38
C GLN A 57 -1.10 -13.14 0.17
N PHE A 58 -1.18 -11.98 0.83
CA PHE A 58 -0.11 -10.98 0.78
C PHE A 58 1.20 -11.53 1.33
N ASN A 59 1.13 -12.19 2.50
CA ASN A 59 2.27 -12.85 3.12
C ASN A 59 2.88 -13.92 2.22
N ALA A 60 2.05 -14.76 1.59
CA ALA A 60 2.52 -15.79 0.68
C ALA A 60 3.20 -15.21 -0.58
N ALA A 61 2.63 -14.14 -1.16
CA ALA A 61 3.15 -13.52 -2.38
C ALA A 61 4.45 -12.74 -2.15
N TYR A 62 4.50 -11.92 -1.10
CA TYR A 62 5.61 -11.02 -0.81
C TYR A 62 6.61 -11.58 0.22
N LYS A 63 6.36 -12.80 0.72
CA LYS A 63 7.18 -13.48 1.74
C LYS A 63 7.31 -12.68 3.03
N HIS A 64 6.19 -12.12 3.48
CA HIS A 64 6.07 -11.44 4.77
C HIS A 64 5.36 -12.32 5.79
N GLU A 65 5.47 -11.96 7.08
CA GLU A 65 4.78 -12.62 8.19
C GLU A 65 3.90 -11.62 8.96
N LEU A 66 3.09 -10.85 8.22
CA LEU A 66 2.14 -9.93 8.85
C LEU A 66 1.05 -10.69 9.59
N ASN A 67 0.73 -10.20 10.79
CA ASN A 67 -0.53 -10.54 11.43
C ASN A 67 -1.65 -9.56 11.02
N LEU A 68 -2.90 -9.93 11.35
CA LEU A 68 -4.07 -9.14 10.97
C LEU A 68 -4.09 -7.73 11.58
N ILE A 69 -3.52 -7.55 12.77
CA ILE A 69 -3.47 -6.24 13.45
C ILE A 69 -2.51 -5.32 12.69
N GLN A 70 -1.33 -5.83 12.34
CA GLN A 70 -0.33 -5.10 11.56
C GLN A 70 -0.85 -4.74 10.17
N PHE A 71 -1.51 -5.68 9.49
CA PHE A 71 -2.12 -5.43 8.19
C PHE A 71 -3.17 -4.31 8.25
N ARG A 72 -4.07 -4.32 9.25
CA ARG A 72 -5.06 -3.25 9.44
C ARG A 72 -4.42 -1.89 9.68
N LYS A 73 -3.31 -1.86 10.42
CA LYS A 73 -2.55 -0.64 10.66
C LYS A 73 -1.98 -0.08 9.34
N LEU A 74 -1.29 -0.91 8.56
CA LEU A 74 -0.74 -0.53 7.26
C LEU A 74 -1.82 -0.03 6.31
N LEU A 75 -2.97 -0.71 6.27
CA LEU A 75 -4.11 -0.31 5.45
C LEU A 75 -4.62 1.09 5.83
N LYS A 76 -4.76 1.37 7.13
CA LYS A 76 -5.21 2.68 7.63
C LYS A 76 -4.21 3.79 7.31
N GLU A 77 -2.92 3.52 7.51
CA GLU A 77 -1.85 4.48 7.24
C GLU A 77 -1.76 4.81 5.75
N GLU A 78 -1.83 3.80 4.89
CA GLU A 78 -1.79 3.99 3.44
C GLU A 78 -3.03 4.70 2.89
N ARG A 79 -4.23 4.39 3.40
CA ARG A 79 -5.46 5.14 3.10
C ARG A 79 -5.31 6.61 3.47
N ALA A 80 -4.85 6.90 4.69
CA ALA A 80 -4.68 8.28 5.16
C ALA A 80 -3.67 9.05 4.32
N ARG A 81 -2.54 8.42 3.96
CA ARG A 81 -1.53 9.01 3.07
C ARG A 81 -2.10 9.37 1.71
N ARG A 82 -2.79 8.43 1.06
CA ARG A 82 -3.42 8.65 -0.25
C ARG A 82 -4.55 9.67 -0.21
N HIS A 83 -5.33 9.73 0.86
CA HIS A 83 -6.32 10.79 1.06
C HIS A 83 -5.68 12.17 1.17
N ALA A 84 -4.57 12.31 1.90
CA ALA A 84 -3.83 13.56 2.01
C ALA A 84 -3.19 13.99 0.67
N GLU A 85 -2.76 13.03 -0.15
CA GLU A 85 -2.17 13.26 -1.48
C GLU A 85 -3.24 13.43 -2.59
N GLY A 86 -4.54 13.25 -2.29
CA GLY A 86 -5.62 13.28 -3.27
C GLY A 86 -5.71 12.05 -4.19
N ASP A 87 -4.94 11.00 -3.90
CA ASP A 87 -4.83 9.74 -4.65
C ASP A 87 -5.62 8.60 -3.99
N ALA A 88 -6.81 8.90 -3.46
CA ALA A 88 -7.65 7.89 -2.83
C ALA A 88 -8.00 6.75 -3.81
N ALA A 89 -7.96 5.50 -3.31
CA ALA A 89 -8.18 4.30 -4.13
C ALA A 89 -9.54 4.37 -4.86
N ARG A 90 -9.53 4.07 -6.16
CA ARG A 90 -10.74 4.04 -7.00
C ARG A 90 -10.95 2.66 -7.58
N CYS A 91 -12.21 2.28 -7.72
CA CYS A 91 -12.60 1.08 -8.43
C CYS A 91 -12.17 1.22 -9.89
N GLN A 92 -11.39 0.27 -10.40
CA GLN A 92 -11.00 0.30 -11.81
C GLN A 92 -12.19 0.09 -12.77
N SER A 93 -13.25 -0.58 -12.31
CA SER A 93 -14.44 -0.85 -13.14
C SER A 93 -15.45 0.29 -13.16
N CYS A 94 -15.60 1.06 -12.08
CA CYS A 94 -16.64 2.09 -11.98
C CYS A 94 -16.15 3.48 -11.55
N GLY A 95 -14.85 3.67 -11.33
CA GLY A 95 -14.23 4.95 -10.98
C GLY A 95 -14.56 5.51 -9.60
N HIS A 96 -15.49 4.89 -8.87
CA HIS A 96 -15.89 5.32 -7.52
C HIS A 96 -14.79 5.05 -6.50
N LEU A 97 -14.71 5.92 -5.49
CA LEU A 97 -13.78 5.74 -4.36
C LEU A 97 -14.11 4.43 -3.62
N LEU A 98 -13.09 3.61 -3.40
CA LEU A 98 -13.18 2.32 -2.67
C LEU A 98 -13.14 2.51 -1.15
N VAL A 99 -13.42 3.72 -0.66
CA VAL A 99 -13.45 4.00 0.78
C VAL A 99 -14.44 3.03 1.41
N GLU A 100 -13.94 2.13 2.25
CA GLU A 100 -14.81 1.28 3.06
C GLU A 100 -15.78 2.19 3.81
N ALA A 101 -17.06 1.97 3.55
CA ALA A 101 -18.18 2.48 4.34
C ALA A 101 -18.19 1.84 5.75
N GLU A 102 -17.08 1.93 6.47
CA GLU A 102 -16.96 1.66 7.91
C GLU A 102 -16.63 2.96 8.64
N GLU A 103 -17.33 4.07 8.29
CA GLU A 103 -17.58 5.22 9.19
C GLU A 103 -18.68 6.16 8.64
N GLN A 104 -19.70 5.60 7.97
CA GLN A 104 -20.99 6.30 7.76
C GLN A 104 -22.02 5.81 8.78
N THR A 105 -21.67 5.90 10.05
CA THR A 105 -22.64 5.97 11.16
C THR A 105 -22.24 7.11 12.07
N ALA A 106 -22.16 8.33 11.52
CA ALA A 106 -22.06 9.56 12.32
C ALA A 106 -22.33 10.87 11.53
N PHE A 107 -23.19 10.92 10.52
CA PHE A 107 -23.86 12.20 10.16
C PHE A 107 -25.08 11.95 9.27
N GLY A 108 -26.16 11.50 9.89
CA GLY A 108 -27.46 11.33 9.27
C GLY A 108 -28.53 11.39 10.35
N ALA A 109 -28.68 12.56 10.96
CA ALA A 109 -29.84 12.94 11.77
C ALA A 109 -29.81 14.47 12.01
N ALA A 110 -30.27 15.22 11.02
CA ALA A 110 -30.96 16.49 11.22
C ALA A 110 -31.66 16.86 9.90
N GLU A 111 -32.69 16.08 9.54
CA GLU A 111 -33.87 16.66 8.89
C GLU A 111 -34.51 17.59 9.94
N GLU A 112 -34.62 18.88 9.64
CA GLU A 112 -35.86 19.54 9.20
C GLU A 112 -36.81 19.81 10.38
N ASP A 113 -36.94 21.08 10.77
CA ASP A 113 -38.26 21.64 11.08
C ASP A 113 -38.22 23.16 10.81
N ALA A 114 -39.25 23.60 10.08
CA ALA A 114 -39.49 24.94 9.57
C ALA A 114 -40.17 25.85 10.60
#